data_AF-U7NQD1-F1
#
_entry.id   AF-U7NQD1-F1
#
_cell.length_a   1.000
_cell.length_b   1.000
_cell.length_c   1.000
_cell.angle_alpha   90.00
_cell.angle_beta   90.00
_cell.angle_gamma   90.00
#
_symmetry.space_group_name_H-M   'P 1'
#
loop_
_entity.id
_entity.type
_entity.pdbx_description
1 polymer ?
#
loop_
_entity_poly.entity_id
_entity_poly.type
_entity_poly.pdbx_seq_one_letter_code
_entity_poly.pdbx_strand_id
1 'polypeptide(L)'
;MAHETRRADKTDLIAWKANKYSVPMAWQQARVGVLESGGQLHISDLSTGDVIASHALCTDKGKVIKNTHHYRDHAQRVTTLESKINEMIGSEIGQRLCQQLKRSEPKIYKDQLVATRDLLKRHAPVDPALITTLAERPGMTATRLQSYLEAAQTAVLRERQPEPLPEPKQALDLSAYRRIGHSSGQGVTHEPA
;
A
#
# COMPACT_ATOMS: atom_id res chain seq x y z
N MET A 1 -25.05 -35.06 -10.69
CA MET A 1 -24.13 -34.73 -9.58
C MET A 1 -24.96 -34.01 -8.51
N ALA A 2 -25.27 -34.67 -7.39
CA ALA A 2 -26.17 -34.10 -6.38
C ALA A 2 -25.45 -33.02 -5.57
N HIS A 3 -26.02 -31.82 -5.49
CA HIS A 3 -25.58 -30.78 -4.57
C HIS A 3 -26.32 -30.98 -3.23
N GLU A 4 -25.59 -31.29 -2.17
CA GLU A 4 -26.16 -31.32 -0.83
C GLU A 4 -25.98 -29.96 -0.15
N THR A 5 -26.91 -29.59 0.73
CA THR A 5 -26.77 -28.38 1.53
C THR A 5 -26.33 -28.73 2.95
N ARG A 6 -25.31 -28.06 3.45
CA ARG A 6 -24.85 -28.17 4.85
C ARG A 6 -24.88 -26.80 5.52
N ARG A 7 -25.05 -26.80 6.84
CA ARG A 7 -24.97 -25.58 7.65
C ARG A 7 -23.62 -25.55 8.35
N ALA A 8 -22.91 -24.44 8.23
CA ALA A 8 -21.69 -24.19 8.98
C ALA A 8 -22.02 -23.93 10.45
N ASP A 9 -21.19 -24.42 11.37
CA ASP A 9 -21.33 -24.13 12.80
C ASP A 9 -20.76 -22.74 13.16
N LYS A 10 -20.76 -22.42 14.46
CA LYS A 10 -20.19 -21.16 14.99
C LYS A 10 -18.66 -21.07 14.89
N THR A 11 -18.01 -22.17 14.50
CA THR A 11 -16.55 -22.29 14.33
C THR A 11 -16.15 -22.52 12.86
N ASP A 12 -17.09 -22.24 11.94
CA ASP A 12 -16.87 -22.23 10.50
C ASP A 12 -16.64 -23.66 10.00
N LEU A 13 -17.21 -24.66 10.66
CA LEU A 13 -17.06 -26.06 10.26
C LEU A 13 -18.37 -26.61 9.72
N ILE A 14 -18.29 -27.38 8.64
CA ILE A 14 -19.36 -28.24 8.14
C ILE A 14 -19.00 -29.70 8.39
N ALA A 15 -20.01 -30.52 8.72
CA ALA A 15 -19.84 -31.96 8.81
C ALA A 15 -20.10 -32.62 7.45
N TRP A 16 -19.15 -33.44 6.98
CA TRP A 16 -19.26 -34.22 5.75
C TRP A 16 -18.59 -35.59 5.92
N LYS A 17 -19.31 -36.67 5.63
CA LYS A 17 -18.81 -38.07 5.70
C LYS A 17 -17.98 -38.37 6.96
N ALA A 18 -18.55 -38.10 8.14
CA ALA A 18 -17.90 -38.28 9.46
C ALA A 18 -16.65 -37.43 9.73
N ASN A 19 -16.35 -36.44 8.89
CA ASN A 19 -15.29 -35.46 9.05
C ASN A 19 -15.86 -34.04 9.14
N LYS A 20 -15.04 -33.10 9.62
CA LYS A 20 -15.38 -31.68 9.64
C LYS A 20 -14.45 -30.91 8.70
N TYR A 21 -15.00 -29.98 7.93
CA TYR A 21 -14.25 -29.16 6.98
C TYR A 21 -14.51 -27.68 7.25
N SER A 22 -13.46 -26.86 7.20
CA SER A 22 -13.62 -25.42 7.44
C SER A 22 -14.23 -24.70 6.24
N VAL A 23 -15.09 -23.73 6.48
CA VAL A 23 -15.59 -22.75 5.50
C VAL A 23 -14.99 -21.38 5.81
N PRO A 24 -14.91 -20.46 4.84
CA PRO A 24 -14.46 -19.09 5.12
C PRO A 24 -15.34 -18.42 6.17
N MET A 25 -14.74 -17.58 7.03
CA MET A 25 -15.42 -16.94 8.17
C MET A 25 -16.68 -16.15 7.77
N ALA A 26 -16.71 -15.58 6.57
CA ALA A 26 -17.88 -14.88 6.03
C ALA A 26 -19.15 -15.79 5.93
N TRP A 27 -18.97 -17.10 5.93
CA TRP A 27 -20.03 -18.12 5.85
C TRP A 27 -20.31 -18.82 7.19
N GLN A 28 -19.84 -18.24 8.30
CA GLN A 28 -20.19 -18.67 9.66
C GLN A 28 -21.71 -18.74 9.84
N GLN A 29 -22.18 -19.83 10.44
CA GLN A 29 -23.61 -20.07 10.71
C GLN A 29 -24.54 -20.05 9.48
N ALA A 30 -23.99 -19.92 8.27
CA ALA A 30 -24.71 -19.88 7.01
C ALA A 30 -24.91 -21.29 6.43
N ARG A 31 -25.81 -21.40 5.45
CA ARG A 31 -25.99 -22.61 4.65
C ARG A 31 -25.13 -22.51 3.40
N VAL A 32 -24.45 -23.59 3.06
CA VAL A 32 -23.55 -23.69 1.90
C VAL A 32 -23.88 -24.93 1.08
N GLY A 33 -23.66 -24.84 -0.22
CA GLY A 33 -23.71 -25.99 -1.13
C GLY A 33 -22.46 -26.83 -0.97
N VAL A 34 -22.60 -28.13 -1.12
CA VAL A 34 -21.51 -29.09 -1.00
C VAL A 34 -21.59 -30.08 -2.15
N LEU A 35 -20.49 -30.23 -2.88
CA LEU A 35 -20.35 -31.12 -4.01
C LEU A 35 -19.05 -31.91 -3.89
N GLU A 36 -19.15 -33.22 -4.05
CA GLU A 36 -17.99 -34.09 -4.14
C GLU A 36 -17.61 -34.32 -5.61
N SER A 37 -16.36 -34.04 -5.98
CA SER A 37 -15.85 -34.28 -7.33
C SER A 37 -14.35 -34.57 -7.30
N GLY A 38 -13.90 -35.60 -8.00
CA GLY A 38 -12.47 -35.89 -8.19
C GLY A 38 -11.66 -36.08 -6.90
N GLY A 39 -12.27 -36.62 -5.83
CA GLY A 39 -11.60 -36.76 -4.53
C GLY A 39 -11.51 -35.46 -3.72
N GLN A 40 -12.19 -34.40 -4.16
CA GLN A 40 -12.29 -33.14 -3.44
C GLN A 40 -13.73 -32.83 -3.03
N LEU A 41 -13.84 -32.10 -1.92
CA LEU A 41 -15.05 -31.50 -1.42
C LEU A 41 -15.07 -30.03 -1.84
N HIS A 42 -15.94 -29.68 -2.77
CA HIS A 42 -16.21 -28.30 -3.17
C HIS A 42 -17.36 -27.74 -2.35
N ILE A 43 -17.15 -26.57 -1.77
CA ILE A 43 -18.13 -25.86 -0.98
C ILE A 43 -18.50 -24.60 -1.76
N SER A 44 -19.78 -24.36 -1.99
CA SER A 44 -20.29 -23.25 -2.80
C SER A 44 -21.29 -22.37 -2.05
N ASP A 45 -21.42 -21.12 -2.49
CA ASP A 45 -22.53 -20.27 -2.12
C ASP A 45 -23.83 -20.81 -2.73
N LEU A 46 -24.90 -20.87 -1.93
CA LEU A 46 -26.24 -21.24 -2.42
C LEU A 46 -26.90 -20.15 -3.27
N SER A 47 -26.46 -18.91 -3.09
CA SER A 47 -27.03 -17.72 -3.73
C SER A 47 -26.46 -17.54 -5.14
N THR A 48 -25.14 -17.57 -5.27
CA THR A 48 -24.46 -17.40 -6.57
C THR A 48 -24.06 -18.72 -7.24
N GLY A 49 -23.90 -19.80 -6.48
CA GLY A 49 -23.34 -21.06 -6.96
C GLY A 49 -21.81 -21.10 -7.02
N ASP A 50 -21.13 -20.01 -6.65
CA ASP A 50 -19.67 -19.92 -6.73
C ASP A 50 -18.99 -20.81 -5.68
N VAL A 51 -17.90 -21.47 -6.07
CA VAL A 51 -17.09 -22.28 -5.15
C VAL A 51 -16.31 -21.36 -4.21
N ILE A 52 -16.68 -21.36 -2.94
CA ILE A 52 -16.07 -20.53 -1.88
C ILE A 52 -14.91 -21.24 -1.17
N ALA A 53 -14.86 -22.57 -1.21
CA ALA A 53 -13.78 -23.36 -0.62
C ALA A 53 -13.68 -24.73 -1.29
N SER A 54 -12.48 -25.32 -1.27
CA SER A 54 -12.25 -26.69 -1.72
C SER A 54 -11.30 -27.40 -0.77
N HIS A 55 -11.57 -28.67 -0.48
CA HIS A 55 -10.76 -29.51 0.41
C HIS A 55 -10.50 -30.87 -0.21
N ALA A 56 -9.36 -31.47 0.08
CA ALA A 56 -9.18 -32.89 -0.18
C ALA A 56 -10.08 -33.72 0.73
N LEU A 57 -10.74 -34.75 0.20
CA LEU A 57 -11.51 -35.68 1.02
C LEU A 57 -10.57 -36.49 1.89
N CYS A 58 -10.85 -36.52 3.20
CA CYS A 58 -10.15 -37.39 4.12
C CYS A 58 -10.85 -38.75 4.20
N THR A 59 -10.08 -39.83 4.02
CA THR A 59 -10.55 -41.22 4.14
C THR A 59 -10.67 -41.69 5.59
N ASP A 60 -9.90 -41.09 6.49
CA ASP A 60 -10.02 -41.32 7.93
C ASP A 60 -11.30 -40.68 8.47
N LYS A 61 -11.82 -41.18 9.58
CA LYS A 61 -13.04 -40.65 10.23
C LYS A 61 -12.68 -39.77 11.42
N GLY A 62 -13.55 -38.80 11.73
CA GLY A 62 -13.44 -37.93 12.91
C GLY A 62 -12.36 -36.84 12.79
N LYS A 63 -11.82 -36.60 11.61
CA LYS A 63 -10.80 -35.56 11.38
C LYS A 63 -11.45 -34.20 11.17
N VAL A 64 -10.71 -33.16 11.54
CA VAL A 64 -11.07 -31.75 11.28
C VAL A 64 -10.07 -31.18 10.29
N ILE A 65 -10.51 -30.98 9.05
CA ILE A 65 -9.74 -30.45 7.94
C ILE A 65 -9.95 -28.94 7.93
N LYS A 66 -8.89 -28.19 8.26
CA LYS A 66 -8.94 -26.73 8.35
C LYS A 66 -8.02 -26.12 7.30
N ASN A 67 -8.53 -25.11 6.62
CA ASN A 67 -7.72 -24.22 5.80
C ASN A 67 -7.40 -22.97 6.62
N THR A 68 -6.12 -22.72 6.88
CA THR A 68 -5.62 -21.57 7.65
C THR A 68 -6.05 -20.22 7.08
N HIS A 69 -6.35 -20.15 5.77
CA HIS A 69 -6.81 -18.92 5.13
C HIS A 69 -8.27 -18.59 5.44
N HIS A 70 -9.09 -19.57 5.84
CA HIS A 70 -10.52 -19.36 6.08
C HIS A 70 -10.82 -18.51 7.31
N TYR A 71 -9.90 -18.49 8.29
CA TYR A 71 -10.03 -17.78 9.55
C TYR A 71 -9.41 -16.37 9.53
N ARG A 72 -8.95 -15.89 8.37
CA ARG A 72 -8.37 -14.54 8.26
C ARG A 72 -9.47 -13.50 8.04
N ASP A 73 -9.77 -12.75 9.09
CA ASP A 73 -10.60 -11.55 8.95
C ASP A 73 -9.78 -10.43 8.28
N HIS A 74 -10.05 -10.22 6.98
CA HIS A 74 -9.40 -9.19 6.19
C HIS A 74 -9.77 -7.78 6.66
N ALA A 75 -11.00 -7.57 7.14
CA ALA A 75 -11.43 -6.27 7.66
C ALA A 75 -10.72 -5.97 8.98
N GLN A 76 -10.68 -6.93 9.91
CA GLN A 76 -9.96 -6.78 11.17
C GLN A 76 -8.47 -6.49 10.96
N ARG A 77 -7.83 -7.12 9.96
CA ARG A 77 -6.44 -6.86 9.62
C ARG A 77 -6.22 -5.45 9.10
N VAL A 78 -7.13 -4.93 8.28
CA VAL A 78 -7.07 -3.54 7.79
C VAL A 78 -7.19 -2.58 8.97
N THR A 79 -8.21 -2.75 9.82
CA THR A 79 -8.40 -1.93 11.03
C THR A 79 -7.17 -1.97 11.93
N THR A 80 -6.58 -3.15 12.14
CA THR A 80 -5.36 -3.30 12.94
C THR A 80 -4.17 -2.56 12.34
N LEU A 81 -4.05 -2.53 11.00
CA LEU A 81 -2.98 -1.79 10.33
C LEU A 81 -3.18 -0.28 10.43
N GLU A 82 -4.42 0.20 10.25
CA GLU A 82 -4.79 1.61 10.43
C GLU A 82 -4.50 2.07 11.86
N SER A 83 -4.92 1.30 12.88
CA SER A 83 -4.62 1.61 14.29
C SER A 83 -3.11 1.69 14.56
N LYS A 84 -2.31 0.78 14.00
CA LYS A 84 -0.85 0.83 14.15
C LYS A 84 -0.23 2.07 13.51
N ILE A 85 -0.73 2.49 12.35
CA ILE A 85 -0.26 3.73 11.71
C ILE A 85 -0.64 4.93 12.59
N ASN A 86 -1.88 4.97 13.09
CA ASN A 86 -2.37 6.01 13.98
C ASN A 86 -1.55 6.11 15.28
N GLU A 87 -1.12 4.99 15.86
CA GLU A 87 -0.23 4.96 17.03
C GLU A 87 1.15 5.55 16.74
N MET A 88 1.66 5.41 15.51
CA MET A 88 3.00 5.85 15.15
C MET A 88 3.09 7.35 14.79
N ILE A 89 2.06 7.90 14.15
CA ILE A 89 2.07 9.28 13.63
C ILE A 89 0.92 10.15 14.16
N GLY A 90 0.15 9.65 15.11
CA GLY A 90 -1.03 10.32 15.66
C GLY A 90 -2.32 9.96 14.90
N SER A 91 -3.42 9.88 15.64
CA SER A 91 -4.72 9.40 15.13
C SER A 91 -5.26 10.25 13.98
N GLU A 92 -5.22 11.58 14.09
CA GLU A 92 -5.76 12.46 13.05
C GLU A 92 -4.97 12.39 11.73
N ILE A 93 -3.64 12.46 11.82
CA ILE A 93 -2.77 12.44 10.64
C ILE A 93 -2.79 11.04 10.00
N GLY A 94 -2.73 10.00 10.82
CA GLY A 94 -2.81 8.61 10.37
C GLY A 94 -4.13 8.30 9.66
N GLN A 95 -5.26 8.76 10.18
CA GLN A 95 -6.56 8.61 9.51
C GLN A 95 -6.61 9.32 8.16
N ARG A 96 -6.12 10.57 8.07
CA ARG A 96 -6.06 11.32 6.79
C ARG A 96 -5.19 10.59 5.77
N LEU A 97 -4.01 10.12 6.18
CA LEU A 97 -3.11 9.37 5.32
C LEU A 97 -3.74 8.05 4.84
N CYS A 98 -4.35 7.28 5.74
CA CYS A 98 -5.04 6.04 5.39
C CYS A 98 -6.18 6.28 4.39
N GLN A 99 -6.94 7.37 4.56
CA GLN A 99 -7.99 7.76 3.62
C GLN A 99 -7.42 8.11 2.23
N GLN A 100 -6.28 8.80 2.15
CA GLN A 100 -5.64 9.08 0.85
C GLN A 100 -5.14 7.81 0.16
N LEU A 101 -4.51 6.89 0.91
CA LEU A 101 -4.08 5.58 0.40
C LEU A 101 -5.28 4.77 -0.13
N LYS A 102 -6.40 4.77 0.61
CA LYS A 102 -7.63 4.09 0.19
C LYS A 102 -8.22 4.69 -1.08
N ARG A 103 -8.17 6.02 -1.23
CA ARG A 103 -8.67 6.74 -2.41
C ARG A 103 -7.79 6.55 -3.63
N SER A 104 -6.47 6.49 -3.45
CA SER A 104 -5.52 6.37 -4.57
C SER A 104 -5.58 4.99 -5.22
N GLU A 105 -5.52 3.91 -4.42
CA GLU A 105 -5.55 2.54 -4.95
C GLU A 105 -6.34 1.57 -4.04
N PRO A 106 -7.68 1.55 -4.13
CA PRO A 106 -8.51 0.70 -3.27
C PRO A 106 -8.24 -0.81 -3.46
N LYS A 107 -7.81 -1.22 -4.67
CA LYS A 107 -7.53 -2.63 -5.00
C LYS A 107 -6.37 -3.22 -4.20
N ILE A 108 -5.37 -2.40 -3.87
CA ILE A 108 -4.16 -2.83 -3.14
C ILE A 108 -4.02 -2.15 -1.78
N TYR A 109 -5.12 -1.62 -1.25
CA TYR A 109 -5.13 -0.80 -0.02
C TYR A 109 -4.42 -1.49 1.16
N LYS A 110 -4.70 -2.79 1.38
CA LYS A 110 -4.07 -3.58 2.43
C LYS A 110 -2.54 -3.62 2.30
N ASP A 111 -2.04 -3.80 1.08
CA ASP A 111 -0.59 -3.87 0.83
C ASP A 111 0.06 -2.49 0.97
N GLN A 112 -0.65 -1.42 0.58
CA GLN A 112 -0.21 -0.05 0.85
C GLN A 112 -0.13 0.26 2.35
N LEU A 113 -1.08 -0.19 3.17
CA LEU A 113 -1.03 -0.01 4.63
C LEU A 113 0.16 -0.76 5.26
N VAL A 114 0.42 -1.99 4.80
CA VAL A 114 1.59 -2.76 5.26
C VAL A 114 2.89 -2.04 4.91
N ALA A 115 3.04 -1.61 3.66
CA ALA A 115 4.22 -0.88 3.20
C ALA A 115 4.39 0.44 3.97
N THR A 116 3.32 1.22 4.14
CA THR A 116 3.33 2.48 4.88
C THR A 116 3.79 2.29 6.32
N ARG A 117 3.23 1.30 7.03
CA ARG A 117 3.66 0.94 8.39
C ARG A 117 5.16 0.62 8.43
N ASP A 118 5.65 -0.18 7.49
CA ASP A 118 7.05 -0.61 7.47
C ASP A 118 8.01 0.55 7.13
N LEU A 119 7.58 1.47 6.26
CA LEU A 119 8.30 2.71 5.96
C LEU A 119 8.39 3.61 7.18
N LEU A 120 7.27 3.83 7.88
CA LEU A 120 7.24 4.62 9.11
C LEU A 120 8.14 4.02 10.20
N LYS A 121 8.24 2.68 10.27
CA LYS A 121 9.16 2.01 11.21
C LYS A 121 10.62 2.18 10.81
N ARG A 122 10.92 2.06 9.53
CA ARG A 122 12.29 2.16 9.00
C ARG A 122 12.87 3.56 9.13
N HIS A 123 12.04 4.59 8.94
CA HIS A 123 12.46 5.98 8.92
C HIS A 123 12.12 6.73 10.23
N ALA A 124 11.79 6.00 11.30
CA ALA A 124 11.59 6.59 12.61
C ALA A 124 12.92 7.17 13.17
N PRO A 125 12.90 8.36 13.82
CA PRO A 125 11.75 9.24 14.02
C PRO A 125 11.42 10.05 12.76
N VAL A 126 10.14 10.08 12.39
CA VAL A 126 9.66 10.86 11.25
C VAL A 126 9.14 12.21 11.72
N ASP A 127 9.46 13.28 11.00
CA ASP A 127 8.93 14.61 11.26
C ASP A 127 7.40 14.66 11.05
N PRO A 128 6.61 14.98 12.10
CA PRO A 128 5.16 15.09 12.02
C PRO A 128 4.69 16.14 11.01
N ALA A 129 5.44 17.23 10.82
CA ALA A 129 5.09 18.28 9.87
C ALA A 129 5.16 17.76 8.43
N LEU A 130 6.23 17.03 8.09
CA LEU A 130 6.37 16.37 6.80
C LEU A 130 5.22 15.39 6.54
N ILE A 131 4.92 14.49 7.48
CA ILE A 131 3.82 13.52 7.29
C ILE A 131 2.47 14.20 7.13
N THR A 132 2.21 15.30 7.86
CA THR A 132 0.98 16.08 7.71
C THR A 132 0.83 16.61 6.28
N THR A 133 1.88 17.25 5.74
CA THR A 133 1.84 17.76 4.35
C THR A 133 1.64 16.64 3.32
N LEU A 134 2.20 15.45 3.57
CA LEU A 134 2.04 14.29 2.68
C LEU A 134 0.64 13.69 2.78
N ALA A 135 0.02 13.69 3.96
CA ALA A 135 -1.34 13.21 4.18
C ALA A 135 -2.41 14.10 3.52
N GLU A 136 -2.10 15.37 3.24
CA GLU A 136 -3.02 16.29 2.54
C GLU A 136 -2.91 16.19 1.01
N ARG A 137 -1.82 15.64 0.47
CA ARG A 137 -1.60 15.56 -0.97
C ARG A 137 -2.48 14.48 -1.61
N PRO A 138 -3.21 14.81 -2.70
CA PRO A 138 -4.02 13.84 -3.41
C PRO A 138 -3.15 12.81 -4.16
N GLY A 139 -3.65 11.59 -4.28
CA GLY A 139 -2.95 10.51 -4.99
C GLY A 139 -1.68 10.03 -4.28
N MET A 140 -1.66 10.11 -2.95
CA MET A 140 -0.58 9.56 -2.14
C MET A 140 -0.61 8.03 -2.18
N THR A 141 0.55 7.42 -2.41
CA THR A 141 0.75 5.96 -2.38
C THR A 141 1.96 5.65 -1.49
N ALA A 142 2.09 4.41 -1.04
CA ALA A 142 3.24 3.99 -0.22
C ALA A 142 4.59 4.25 -0.91
N THR A 143 4.67 4.03 -2.23
CA THR A 143 5.89 4.30 -3.02
C THR A 143 6.22 5.79 -3.05
N ARG A 144 5.24 6.66 -3.26
CA ARG A 144 5.47 8.12 -3.22
C ARG A 144 5.91 8.56 -1.84
N LEU A 145 5.25 8.05 -0.80
CA LEU A 145 5.61 8.31 0.59
C LEU A 145 7.07 7.92 0.86
N GLN A 146 7.51 6.74 0.39
CA GLN A 146 8.89 6.30 0.49
C GLN A 146 9.86 7.31 -0.16
N SER A 147 9.61 7.71 -1.41
CA SER A 147 10.50 8.65 -2.11
C SER A 147 10.63 9.99 -1.37
N TYR A 148 9.55 10.50 -0.78
CA TYR A 148 9.60 11.74 0.01
C TYR A 148 10.38 11.56 1.32
N LEU A 149 10.20 10.44 2.01
CA LEU A 149 10.94 10.15 3.25
C LEU A 149 12.45 10.00 2.99
N GLU A 150 12.84 9.31 1.91
CA GLU A 150 14.24 9.16 1.51
C GLU A 150 14.86 10.50 1.11
N ALA A 151 14.14 11.33 0.36
CA ALA A 151 14.58 12.68 0.00
C ALA A 151 14.78 13.56 1.24
N ALA A 152 13.85 13.51 2.20
CA ALA A 152 13.96 14.26 3.44
C ALA A 152 15.19 13.85 4.28
N GLN A 153 15.45 12.54 4.41
CA GLN A 153 16.66 12.05 5.08
C GLN A 153 17.95 12.48 4.38
N THR A 154 17.95 12.44 3.05
CA THR A 154 19.10 12.87 2.26
C THR A 154 19.36 14.38 2.42
N ALA A 155 18.31 15.20 2.46
CA ALA A 155 18.41 16.63 2.73
C ALA A 155 18.98 16.91 4.13
N VAL A 156 18.46 16.24 5.17
CA VAL A 156 18.99 16.37 6.54
C VAL A 156 20.46 15.93 6.63
N LEU A 157 20.86 14.89 5.90
CA LEU A 157 22.27 14.45 5.85
C LEU A 157 23.17 15.49 5.16
N ARG A 158 22.68 16.07 4.06
CA ARG A 158 23.38 17.15 3.32
C ARG A 158 23.46 18.45 4.13
N GLU A 159 22.46 18.78 4.91
CA GLU A 159 22.52 19.93 5.83
C GLU A 159 23.49 19.69 7.00
N ARG A 160 23.74 18.42 7.36
CA ARG A 160 24.71 18.01 8.41
C ARG A 160 26.14 17.84 7.91
N GLN A 161 26.35 17.68 6.60
CA GLN A 161 27.67 17.67 5.98
C GLN A 161 27.72 18.80 4.94
N PRO A 162 28.38 19.94 5.22
CA PRO A 162 28.60 20.91 4.17
C PRO A 162 29.30 20.19 3.02
N GLU A 163 28.66 20.15 1.87
CA GLU A 163 29.27 19.70 0.63
C GLU A 163 30.60 20.47 0.52
N PRO A 164 31.76 19.82 0.28
CA PRO A 164 32.97 20.57 0.00
C PRO A 164 32.63 21.45 -1.19
N LEU A 165 32.62 22.77 -0.97
CA LEU A 165 32.49 23.73 -2.05
C LEU A 165 33.51 23.27 -3.11
N PRO A 166 33.09 23.03 -4.37
CA PRO A 166 34.07 22.77 -5.40
C PRO A 166 35.05 23.93 -5.34
N GLU A 167 36.33 23.61 -5.08
CA GLU A 167 37.38 24.63 -5.01
C GLU A 167 37.19 25.53 -6.24
N PRO A 168 37.19 26.86 -6.07
CA PRO A 168 36.92 27.77 -7.17
C PRO A 168 37.89 27.43 -8.30
N LYS A 169 37.38 26.75 -9.33
CA LYS A 169 38.11 26.49 -10.57
C LYS A 169 38.50 27.87 -11.06
N GLN A 170 39.81 28.12 -11.00
CA GLN A 170 40.56 29.28 -11.44
C GLN A 170 39.71 30.36 -12.11
N ALA A 171 39.77 31.57 -11.57
CA ALA A 171 39.09 32.77 -12.08
C ALA A 171 38.97 32.72 -13.61
N LEU A 172 37.74 32.54 -14.11
CA LEU A 172 37.49 32.51 -15.55
C LEU A 172 38.07 33.79 -16.15
N ASP A 173 39.00 33.65 -17.09
CA ASP A 173 39.53 34.79 -17.83
C ASP A 173 38.45 35.31 -18.79
N LEU A 174 37.78 36.38 -18.35
CA LEU A 174 36.74 37.07 -19.12
C LEU A 174 37.31 38.06 -20.15
N SER A 175 38.63 38.07 -20.38
CA SER A 175 39.29 38.93 -21.37
C SER A 175 38.69 38.79 -22.78
N ALA A 176 38.18 37.61 -23.13
CA ALA A 176 37.53 37.33 -24.41
C ALA A 176 36.25 38.16 -24.66
N TYR A 177 35.54 38.58 -23.61
CA TYR A 177 34.29 39.34 -23.72
C TYR A 177 34.50 40.85 -23.81
N ARG A 178 35.74 41.34 -23.63
CA ARG A 178 36.05 42.77 -23.66
C ARG A 178 35.80 43.43 -25.03
N ARG A 179 35.72 42.64 -26.11
CA ARG A 179 35.58 43.13 -27.49
C ARG A 179 34.12 43.38 -27.92
N ILE A 180 33.13 42.93 -27.15
CA ILE A 180 31.71 43.03 -27.53
C ILE A 180 31.09 44.41 -27.21
N GLY A 181 31.83 45.29 -26.52
CA GLY A 181 31.33 46.60 -26.06
C GLY A 181 31.60 47.82 -26.94
N HIS A 182 32.24 47.69 -28.11
CA HIS A 182 32.45 48.85 -29.00
C HIS A 182 31.31 48.96 -30.00
N SER A 183 30.27 49.68 -29.60
CA SER A 183 29.28 50.26 -30.51
C SER A 183 30.02 51.15 -31.51
N SER A 184 30.13 50.70 -32.76
CA SER A 184 30.48 51.56 -33.89
C SER A 184 29.28 52.48 -34.16
N GLY A 185 29.26 53.61 -33.45
CA GLY A 185 28.29 54.67 -33.67
C GLY A 185 28.40 55.21 -35.10
N GLN A 186 27.51 54.73 -35.97
CA GLN A 186 27.34 55.27 -37.30
C GLN A 186 26.38 56.45 -37.18
N GLY A 187 26.94 57.67 -37.10
CA GLY A 187 26.18 58.91 -37.09
C GLY A 187 25.43 59.06 -38.41
N VAL A 188 24.10 59.08 -38.34
CA VAL A 188 23.23 59.36 -39.49
C VAL A 188 23.01 60.87 -39.52
N THR A 189 23.74 61.57 -40.38
CA THR A 189 23.56 63.00 -40.63
C THR A 189 22.36 63.20 -41.55
N HIS A 190 21.30 63.83 -41.07
CA HIS A 190 20.27 64.43 -41.93
C HIS A 190 20.44 65.95 -41.89
N GLU A 191 20.90 66.53 -43.00
CA GLU A 191 20.79 67.97 -43.29
C GLU A 191 19.39 68.28 -43.81
N PRO A 192 18.85 69.46 -43.46
CA PRO A 192 18.05 70.19 -44.43
C PRO A 192 18.41 71.68 -44.55
N ALA A 193 18.19 72.16 -45.79
CA ALA A 193 18.13 73.54 -46.31
C ALA A 193 19.43 74.15 -46.85
#